data_AF-A0AAV5L9S3-F1
#
_entry.id   AF-A0AAV5L9S3-F1
#
_cell.length_a   1.000
_cell.length_b   1.000
_cell.length_c   1.000
_cell.angle_alpha   90.00
_cell.angle_beta   90.00
_cell.angle_gamma   90.00
#
_symmetry.space_group_name_H-M   'P 1'
#
loop_
_entity.id
_entity.type
_entity.pdbx_description
1 polymer ?
#
loop_
_entity_poly.entity_id
_entity_poly.type
_entity_poly.pdbx_seq_one_letter_code
_entity_poly.pdbx_strand_id
1 'polypeptide(L)'
;MSVSNLKAQGLKSPSHDYFERGNLDSFSGRGACIEPPACRLNLTCDGSGEHHGWYVDYIEVTSTGPHKPCSQSVFYVDRWLASDAPPFELTAVVDGCETWDESPEHGMNAAFEVRT
;
A
#
# COMPACT_ATOMS: atom_id res chain seq x y z
N MET A 1 -2.65 -11.97 2.28
CA MET A 1 -3.21 -11.71 0.92
C MET A 1 -2.10 -11.15 0.04
N SER A 2 -2.11 -11.43 -1.26
CA SER A 2 -1.18 -10.84 -2.23
C SER A 2 -1.95 -10.28 -3.42
N VAL A 3 -1.59 -9.09 -3.89
CA VAL A 3 -2.15 -8.46 -5.10
C VAL A 3 -1.01 -8.27 -6.09
N SER A 4 -1.05 -9.01 -7.21
CA SER A 4 0.06 -9.03 -8.18
C SER A 4 -0.03 -7.93 -9.24
N ASN A 5 -1.20 -7.32 -9.43
CA ASN A 5 -1.40 -6.24 -10.41
C ASN A 5 -2.34 -5.19 -9.82
N LEU A 6 -1.76 -4.10 -9.32
CA LEU A 6 -2.50 -3.00 -8.72
C LEU A 6 -3.33 -2.24 -9.77
N LYS A 7 -2.78 -2.01 -10.96
CA LYS A 7 -3.47 -1.29 -12.06
C LYS A 7 -4.81 -1.94 -12.43
N ALA A 8 -4.88 -3.27 -12.41
CA ALA A 8 -6.11 -4.01 -12.69
C ALA A 8 -7.21 -3.84 -11.61
N GLN A 9 -6.86 -3.33 -10.44
CA GLN A 9 -7.75 -3.08 -9.30
C GLN A 9 -7.99 -1.58 -9.06
N GLY A 10 -7.59 -0.73 -10.02
CA GLY A 10 -7.67 0.73 -9.93
C GLY A 10 -9.10 1.27 -9.88
N LEU A 11 -9.28 2.31 -9.07
CA LEU A 11 -10.57 3.00 -8.86
C LEU A 11 -10.67 4.36 -9.54
N LYS A 12 -9.66 4.76 -10.33
CA LYS A 12 -9.65 6.03 -11.05
C LYS A 12 -10.32 5.89 -12.43
N SER A 13 -10.45 7.01 -13.13
CA SER A 13 -10.98 7.06 -14.51
C SER A 13 -10.25 6.06 -15.42
N PRO A 14 -10.91 5.46 -16.44
CA PRO A 14 -10.25 4.58 -17.41
C PRO A 14 -9.05 5.22 -18.15
N SER A 15 -9.01 6.54 -18.22
CA SER A 15 -7.93 7.32 -18.83
C SER A 15 -6.86 7.78 -17.82
N HIS A 16 -6.98 7.39 -16.56
CA HIS A 16 -6.04 7.77 -15.50
C HIS A 16 -4.73 7.01 -15.67
N ASP A 17 -3.63 7.76 -15.60
CA ASP A 17 -2.30 7.16 -15.54
C ASP A 17 -1.91 6.96 -14.09
N TYR A 18 -1.69 5.70 -13.74
CA TYR A 18 -1.39 5.29 -12.38
C TYR A 18 0.13 5.39 -12.15
N PHE A 19 0.50 5.64 -10.91
CA PHE A 19 1.88 5.70 -10.42
C PHE A 19 2.69 6.90 -10.91
N GLU A 20 1.99 7.99 -11.21
CA GLU A 20 2.58 9.26 -11.64
C GLU A 20 2.91 10.15 -10.44
N ARG A 21 4.13 10.71 -10.39
CA ARG A 21 4.62 11.54 -9.28
C ARG A 21 3.61 12.61 -8.83
N GLY A 22 3.38 12.67 -7.52
CA GLY A 22 2.46 13.60 -6.87
C GLY A 22 1.00 13.20 -6.97
N ASN A 23 0.69 12.12 -7.70
CA ASN A 23 -0.65 11.56 -7.72
C ASN A 23 -0.87 10.59 -6.57
N LEU A 24 -2.15 10.54 -6.26
CA LEU A 24 -2.71 9.61 -5.33
C LEU A 24 -3.52 8.55 -6.07
N ASP A 25 -3.11 7.29 -5.98
CA ASP A 25 -3.84 6.15 -6.50
C ASP A 25 -4.58 5.33 -5.45
N SER A 26 -5.79 4.89 -5.83
CA SER A 26 -6.62 4.06 -4.98
C SER A 26 -6.99 2.76 -5.70
N PHE A 27 -6.80 1.63 -5.01
CA PHE A 27 -7.07 0.29 -5.51
C PHE A 27 -8.06 -0.43 -4.58
N SER A 28 -8.91 -1.29 -5.13
CA SER A 28 -9.75 -2.19 -4.34
C SER A 28 -9.79 -3.58 -4.95
N GLY A 29 -9.66 -4.60 -4.11
CA GLY A 29 -9.75 -5.99 -4.55
C GLY A 29 -10.33 -6.91 -3.49
N ARG A 30 -10.72 -8.10 -3.94
CA ARG A 30 -11.17 -9.19 -3.06
C ARG A 30 -10.10 -10.26 -2.99
N GLY A 31 -9.87 -10.79 -1.80
CA GLY A 31 -8.91 -11.86 -1.57
C GLY A 31 -9.21 -12.63 -0.30
N ALA A 32 -8.30 -13.53 0.06
CA ALA A 32 -8.35 -14.21 1.35
C ALA A 32 -8.37 -13.17 2.49
N CYS A 33 -9.14 -13.45 3.54
CA CYS A 33 -9.18 -12.61 4.73
C CYS A 33 -7.77 -12.45 5.29
N ILE A 34 -7.39 -11.20 5.56
CA ILE A 34 -6.19 -10.87 6.32
C ILE A 34 -6.59 -10.80 7.79
N GLU A 35 -5.68 -11.12 8.70
CA GLU A 35 -5.89 -10.86 10.12
C GLU A 35 -5.82 -9.35 10.36
N PRO A 36 -6.88 -8.76 10.93
CA PRO A 36 -6.88 -7.35 11.28
C PRO A 36 -6.19 -7.12 12.63
N PRO A 37 -5.43 -6.03 12.80
CA PRO A 37 -4.97 -5.10 11.78
C PRO A 37 -3.84 -5.68 10.92
N ALA A 38 -3.68 -5.20 9.69
CA ALA A 38 -2.58 -5.65 8.85
C ALA A 38 -1.26 -5.19 9.47
N CYS A 39 -0.40 -6.14 9.82
CA CYS A 39 0.86 -5.84 10.51
C CYS A 39 2.11 -5.91 9.62
N ARG A 40 2.00 -6.44 8.39
CA ARG A 40 3.12 -6.55 7.46
C ARG A 40 2.70 -6.16 6.05
N LEU A 41 3.57 -5.39 5.39
CA LEU A 41 3.44 -4.95 4.02
C LEU A 41 4.69 -5.34 3.23
N ASN A 42 4.50 -5.93 2.05
CA ASN A 42 5.54 -6.08 1.04
C ASN A 42 5.05 -5.40 -0.23
N LEU A 43 5.70 -4.29 -0.58
CA LEU A 43 5.44 -3.50 -1.76
C LEU A 43 6.59 -3.70 -2.74
N THR A 44 6.28 -4.03 -3.99
CA THR A 44 7.27 -4.21 -5.04
C THR A 44 6.83 -3.49 -6.31
N CYS A 45 7.71 -2.68 -6.88
CA CYS A 45 7.60 -2.14 -8.22
C CYS A 45 8.20 -3.14 -9.21
N ASP A 46 7.54 -3.34 -10.36
CA ASP A 46 8.04 -4.26 -11.40
C ASP A 46 9.19 -3.66 -12.23
N GLY A 47 9.49 -2.37 -12.02
CA GLY A 47 10.57 -1.64 -12.68
C GLY A 47 10.32 -1.41 -14.18
N SER A 48 9.09 -1.57 -14.65
CA SER A 48 8.74 -1.44 -16.06
C SER A 48 8.45 0.00 -16.48
N GLY A 49 8.84 0.38 -17.69
CA GLY A 49 8.63 1.72 -18.25
C GLY A 49 9.79 2.70 -18.00
N GLU A 50 9.73 3.84 -18.70
CA GLU A 50 10.61 4.98 -18.43
C GLU A 50 10.16 5.67 -17.14
N HIS A 51 11.10 6.05 -16.27
CA HIS A 51 10.80 6.68 -14.98
C HIS A 51 9.90 5.84 -14.04
N HIS A 52 10.14 4.54 -13.99
CA HIS A 52 9.41 3.57 -13.15
C HIS A 52 9.58 3.74 -11.62
N GLY A 53 10.41 4.69 -11.18
CA GLY A 53 10.72 4.90 -9.77
C GLY A 53 9.55 5.54 -9.02
N TRP A 54 9.10 4.92 -7.93
CA TRP A 54 8.01 5.46 -7.09
C TRP A 54 8.58 5.93 -5.76
N TYR A 55 8.34 7.19 -5.38
CA TYR A 55 8.61 7.61 -4.00
C TYR A 55 7.37 7.36 -3.16
N VAL A 56 7.41 6.34 -2.32
CA VAL A 56 6.22 5.95 -1.54
C VAL A 56 6.33 6.57 -0.16
N ASP A 57 5.50 7.59 0.11
CA ASP A 57 5.37 8.18 1.45
C ASP A 57 4.77 7.14 2.40
N TYR A 58 3.53 6.73 2.14
CA TYR A 58 2.80 5.75 2.93
C TYR A 58 1.86 4.92 2.07
N ILE A 59 1.47 3.78 2.63
CA ILE A 59 0.37 2.96 2.14
C ILE A 59 -0.65 2.79 3.24
N GLU A 60 -1.89 3.05 2.88
CA GLU A 60 -3.01 2.77 3.74
C GLU A 60 -3.78 1.53 3.29
N VAL A 61 -4.00 0.60 4.21
CA VAL A 61 -4.74 -0.64 3.96
C VAL A 61 -5.99 -0.68 4.81
N THR A 62 -7.15 -0.68 4.13
CA THR A 62 -8.46 -0.87 4.76
C THR A 62 -9.02 -2.24 4.39
N SER A 63 -9.31 -3.07 5.39
CA SER A 63 -9.85 -4.42 5.21
C SER A 63 -11.23 -4.54 5.86
N THR A 64 -12.17 -5.14 5.12
CA THR A 64 -13.53 -5.44 5.58
C THR A 64 -13.90 -6.88 5.20
N GLY A 65 -14.80 -7.49 5.98
CA GLY A 65 -15.27 -8.84 5.69
C GLY A 65 -16.62 -9.16 6.35
N PRO A 66 -17.34 -10.18 5.85
CA PRO A 66 -18.57 -10.64 6.50
C PRO A 66 -18.32 -11.00 7.96
N HIS A 67 -19.11 -10.43 8.86
CA HIS A 67 -19.00 -10.64 10.31
C HIS A 67 -17.63 -10.30 10.92
N LYS A 68 -16.80 -9.51 10.22
CA LYS A 68 -15.53 -8.99 10.74
C LYS A 68 -15.59 -7.47 10.84
N PRO A 69 -15.06 -6.88 11.93
CA PRO A 69 -14.96 -5.43 12.03
C PRO A 69 -14.07 -4.89 10.91
N CYS A 70 -14.36 -3.66 10.46
CA CYS A 70 -13.44 -2.92 9.60
C CYS A 70 -12.13 -2.70 10.35
N SER A 71 -11.01 -2.85 9.65
CA SER A 71 -9.70 -2.55 10.18
C SER A 71 -8.92 -1.72 9.17
N GLN A 72 -8.05 -0.87 9.70
CA GLN A 72 -7.25 0.04 8.92
C GLN A 72 -5.84 0.04 9.48
N SER A 73 -4.86 0.09 8.60
CA SER A 73 -3.45 0.09 8.97
C SER A 73 -2.70 0.99 8.01
N VAL A 74 -1.84 1.85 8.55
CA VAL A 74 -1.00 2.77 7.78
C VAL A 74 0.44 2.29 7.91
N PHE A 75 1.10 2.13 6.77
CA PHE A 75 2.51 1.78 6.67
C PHE A 75 3.26 2.96 6.10
N TYR A 76 4.10 3.60 6.91
CA TYR A 76 5.04 4.62 6.46
C TYR A 76 6.24 3.93 5.79
N VAL A 77 6.46 4.24 4.51
CA VAL A 77 7.48 3.61 3.67
C VAL A 77 8.66 4.57 3.49
N ASP A 78 8.36 5.85 3.22
CA ASP A 78 9.30 6.98 3.13
C ASP A 78 10.57 6.69 2.32
N ARG A 79 10.42 6.04 1.16
CA ARG A 79 11.58 5.69 0.31
C ARG A 79 11.21 5.51 -1.15
N TRP A 80 12.25 5.63 -1.99
CA TRP A 80 12.19 5.26 -3.40
C TRP A 80 12.14 3.74 -3.58
N LEU A 81 11.21 3.30 -4.42
CA LEU A 81 11.19 2.00 -5.09
C LEU A 81 11.65 2.19 -6.53
N ALA A 82 12.96 2.22 -6.72
CA ALA A 82 13.57 2.59 -8.00
C ALA A 82 14.93 1.92 -8.16
N SER A 83 15.34 1.70 -9.42
CA SER A 83 16.69 1.22 -9.74
C SER A 83 17.71 2.34 -9.93
N ASP A 84 17.25 3.59 -10.07
CA ASP A 84 18.03 4.78 -10.37
C ASP A 84 18.07 5.80 -9.21
N ALA A 85 17.36 5.54 -8.11
CA ALA A 85 17.41 6.35 -6.88
C ALA A 85 17.73 5.49 -5.65
N PRO A 86 18.55 5.98 -4.69
CA PRO A 86 18.80 5.27 -3.44
C PRO A 86 17.49 4.93 -2.71
N PRO A 87 17.36 3.73 -2.14
CA PRO A 87 18.40 2.71 -1.92
C PRO A 87 18.65 1.74 -3.11
N PHE A 88 18.19 2.05 -4.32
CA PHE A 88 18.32 1.22 -5.51
C PHE A 88 17.62 -0.14 -5.39
N GLU A 89 16.54 -0.16 -4.61
CA GLU A 89 15.71 -1.34 -4.38
C GLU A 89 14.32 -1.09 -4.97
N LEU A 90 13.76 -2.08 -5.65
CA LEU A 90 12.39 -2.04 -6.18
C LEU A 90 11.36 -2.56 -5.17
N THR A 91 11.80 -3.02 -4.00
CA THR A 91 10.94 -3.60 -2.97
C THR A 91 11.12 -2.88 -1.64
N ALA A 92 10.02 -2.68 -0.92
CA ALA A 92 10.01 -2.28 0.48
C ALA A 92 9.20 -3.29 1.28
N VAL A 93 9.77 -3.75 2.39
CA VAL A 93 9.08 -4.58 3.38
C VAL A 93 8.98 -3.79 4.67
N VAL A 94 7.75 -3.59 5.14
CA VAL A 94 7.45 -2.96 6.43
C VAL A 94 6.82 -4.03 7.30
N ASP A 95 7.48 -4.40 8.40
CA ASP A 95 7.03 -5.41 9.35
C ASP A 95 6.81 -4.75 10.71
N GLY A 96 5.54 -4.48 11.01
CA GLY A 96 5.11 -3.94 12.29
C GLY A 96 4.62 -5.03 13.24
N CYS A 97 4.65 -6.32 12.89
CA CYS A 97 4.00 -7.38 13.68
C CYS A 97 4.54 -7.51 15.12
N GLU A 98 5.78 -7.11 15.40
CA GLU A 98 6.37 -7.16 16.74
C GLU A 98 6.00 -5.95 17.63
N THR A 99 5.43 -4.88 17.07
CA THR A 99 5.08 -3.65 17.82
C THR A 99 3.61 -3.60 18.27
N TRP A 100 2.83 -4.67 18.09
CA TRP A 100 1.39 -4.73 18.43
C TRP A 100 1.08 -5.25 19.84
N ASP A 101 2.08 -5.41 20.71
CA ASP A 101 1.86 -5.88 22.09
C ASP A 101 1.43 -4.77 23.07
N GLU A 102 1.28 -3.52 22.63
CA GLU A 102 0.80 -2.42 23.50
C GLU A 102 -0.29 -1.59 22.81
N SER A 103 -1.55 -1.96 23.05
CA SER A 103 -2.72 -1.07 22.90
C SER A 103 -2.83 -0.14 24.13
N PRO A 104 -3.45 1.08 24.09
CA PRO A 104 -4.69 1.34 23.34
C PRO A 104 -4.94 2.78 22.79
N GLU A 105 -6.01 2.87 21.99
CA GLU A 105 -6.83 4.04 21.61
C GLU A 105 -6.20 5.18 20.77
N HIS A 106 -6.62 5.30 19.50
CA HIS A 106 -7.43 6.42 18.97
C HIS A 106 -7.62 6.23 17.47
N GLY A 107 -8.88 6.20 17.04
CA GLY A 107 -9.24 5.96 15.65
C GLY A 107 -8.89 7.13 14.75
N MET A 108 -8.55 6.84 13.49
CA MET A 108 -8.76 7.75 12.36
C MET A 108 -9.14 6.91 11.14
N ASN A 109 -10.30 7.20 10.56
CA ASN A 109 -10.73 6.70 9.26
C ASN A 109 -9.66 7.00 8.22
N ALA A 110 -9.48 6.14 7.22
CA ALA A 110 -9.09 6.56 5.89
C ALA A 110 -9.18 5.44 4.83
N ALA A 111 -8.98 5.93 3.61
CA ALA A 111 -9.14 5.27 2.35
C ALA A 111 -7.79 4.70 1.91
N PHE A 112 -7.81 3.66 1.08
CA PHE A 112 -6.58 3.16 0.49
C PHE A 112 -5.92 4.27 -0.35
N GLU A 113 -4.71 4.67 0.07
CA GLU A 113 -4.02 5.85 -0.42
C GLU A 113 -2.55 5.47 -0.78
N VAL A 114 -2.16 5.59 -2.06
CA VAL A 114 -0.76 5.44 -2.52
C VAL A 114 -0.30 6.76 -3.12
N ARG A 115 0.54 7.51 -2.40
CA ARG A 115 1.22 8.71 -2.94
C ARG A 115 2.57 8.32 -3.52
N THR A 116 2.87 8.85 -4.70
CA THR A 116 4.11 8.61 -5.48
C THR A 116 4.94 9.88 -5.66
#